data_AF-A0A9D7AS95-F1
#
_entry.id   AF-A0A9D7AS95-F1
#
_cell.length_a   1.000
_cell.length_b   1.000
_cell.length_c   1.000
_cell.angle_alpha   90.00
_cell.angle_beta   90.00
_cell.angle_gamma   90.00
#
_symmetry.space_group_name_H-M   'P 1'
#
loop_
_entity.id
_entity.type
_entity.pdbx_description
1 polymer ?
#
loop_
_entity_poly.entity_id
_entity_poly.type
_entity_poly.pdbx_seq_one_letter_code
_entity_poly.pdbx_strand_id
1 'polypeptide(L)'
;MTGRLLVIVLLFACSPSTRKLDEAMIYEGAYLRLKLVRYFENLPLHYTGEVFRVQCSSAQTGNFLAHKTQDAGWSSLGNGGAIGSKSAAELAERERRNYSVIDDRIVVWIGNGVNVSFDACGTFRGWYPASLPQDVIVPTDKPDHCKPRGNADCRHYDFLGEREPRFEDVRVSPNGQISFVVSSKALRHGKAVRVESVDFGKTWKTVVF
;
A
#
# COMPACT_ATOMS: atom_id res chain seq x y z
N MET A 1 -58.23 1.43 -13.16
CA MET A 1 -57.31 2.32 -12.41
C MET A 1 -56.79 1.57 -11.19
N THR A 2 -55.66 0.90 -11.32
CA THR A 2 -54.88 0.26 -10.24
C THR A 2 -53.48 0.11 -10.84
N GLY A 3 -52.56 1.05 -10.72
CA GLY A 3 -52.23 1.84 -9.54
C GLY A 3 -50.85 1.39 -9.06
N ARG A 4 -49.84 1.61 -9.92
CA ARG A 4 -48.40 1.71 -9.65
C ARG A 4 -48.00 1.52 -8.18
N LEU A 5 -47.62 0.32 -7.77
CA LEU A 5 -46.96 0.13 -6.47
C LEU A 5 -46.06 -1.11 -6.45
N LEU A 6 -45.11 -1.23 -7.37
CA LEU A 6 -44.11 -2.32 -7.31
C LEU A 6 -42.76 -1.97 -7.96
N VAL A 7 -42.24 -0.75 -7.77
CA VAL A 7 -40.91 -0.36 -8.29
C VAL A 7 -39.98 0.25 -7.22
N ILE A 8 -40.40 0.33 -5.95
CA ILE A 8 -39.59 0.96 -4.89
C ILE A 8 -38.71 -0.04 -4.11
N VAL A 9 -38.97 -1.36 -4.18
CA VAL A 9 -38.24 -2.36 -3.36
C VAL A 9 -36.90 -2.81 -3.98
N LEU A 10 -36.60 -2.48 -5.23
CA LEU A 10 -35.38 -2.95 -5.92
C LEU A 10 -34.18 -1.99 -5.89
N LEU A 11 -34.30 -0.79 -5.31
CA LEU A 11 -33.19 0.20 -5.29
C LEU A 11 -32.26 0.11 -4.08
N PHE A 12 -32.61 -0.65 -3.04
CA PHE A 12 -31.78 -0.75 -1.83
C PHE A 12 -30.62 -1.76 -1.92
N ALA A 13 -30.63 -2.67 -2.90
CA ALA A 13 -29.55 -3.64 -3.10
C ALA A 13 -28.31 -3.07 -3.81
N CYS A 14 -28.36 -1.80 -4.26
CA CYS A 14 -27.31 -1.15 -5.04
C CYS A 14 -26.60 -0.01 -4.29
N SER A 15 -26.64 0.03 -2.96
CA SER A 15 -25.89 1.04 -2.20
C SER A 15 -24.47 0.56 -1.91
N PRO A 16 -23.43 1.41 -2.08
CA PRO A 16 -22.08 1.08 -1.67
C PRO A 16 -22.05 0.73 -0.18
N SER A 17 -21.54 -0.46 0.15
CA SER A 17 -21.44 -0.92 1.53
C SER A 17 -20.07 -1.49 1.84
N THR A 18 -19.64 -1.32 3.08
CA THR A 18 -18.40 -1.86 3.62
C THR A 18 -18.73 -2.48 4.97
N ARG A 19 -18.34 -3.74 5.16
CA ARG A 19 -18.59 -4.47 6.41
C ARG A 19 -17.29 -5.09 6.88
N LYS A 20 -16.84 -4.73 8.09
CA LYS A 20 -15.72 -5.39 8.77
C LYS A 20 -16.07 -6.86 9.01
N LEU A 21 -15.15 -7.76 8.69
CA LEU A 21 -15.32 -9.20 8.83
C LEU A 21 -14.65 -9.69 10.12
N ASP A 22 -13.34 -9.54 10.19
CA ASP A 22 -12.47 -9.92 11.30
C ASP A 22 -11.17 -9.10 11.27
N GLU A 23 -10.35 -9.22 12.31
CA GLU A 23 -9.04 -8.58 12.40
C GLU A 23 -8.02 -9.45 13.15
N ALA A 24 -6.74 -9.21 12.91
CA ALA A 24 -5.64 -9.88 13.60
C ALA A 24 -4.43 -8.94 13.73
N MET A 25 -3.67 -9.09 14.81
CA MET A 25 -2.43 -8.32 15.00
C MET A 25 -1.32 -8.89 14.12
N ILE A 26 -0.60 -8.00 13.43
CA ILE A 26 0.68 -8.29 12.77
C ILE A 26 1.83 -8.02 13.75
N TYR A 27 1.68 -6.98 14.57
CA TYR A 27 2.68 -6.52 15.52
C TYR A 27 2.02 -5.83 16.71
N GLU A 28 2.55 -6.08 17.91
CA GLU A 28 2.11 -5.41 19.14
C GLU A 28 3.33 -5.11 20.02
N GLY A 29 3.66 -3.83 20.13
CA GLY A 29 4.73 -3.31 20.98
C GLY A 29 4.22 -2.23 21.93
N ALA A 30 5.13 -1.62 22.70
CA ALA A 30 4.79 -0.63 23.72
C ALA A 30 4.33 0.70 23.14
N TYR A 31 4.88 1.09 21.98
CA TYR A 31 4.62 2.39 21.35
C TYR A 31 3.89 2.30 20.01
N LEU A 32 3.78 1.10 19.45
CA LEU A 32 3.28 0.86 18.11
C LEU A 32 2.52 -0.46 18.04
N ARG A 33 1.40 -0.46 17.31
CA ARG A 33 0.66 -1.66 16.96
C ARG A 33 0.34 -1.68 15.47
N LEU A 34 0.46 -2.84 14.85
CA LEU A 34 0.04 -3.11 13.48
C LEU A 34 -1.00 -4.21 13.49
N LYS A 35 -2.10 -3.99 12.78
CA LYS A 35 -3.13 -5.01 12.58
C LYS A 35 -3.55 -5.10 11.13
N LEU A 36 -4.05 -6.28 10.76
CA LEU A 36 -4.76 -6.50 9.52
C LEU A 36 -6.25 -6.61 9.82
N VAL A 37 -7.06 -5.88 9.06
CA VAL A 37 -8.52 -5.94 9.13
C VAL A 37 -9.06 -6.39 7.78
N ARG A 38 -9.94 -7.39 7.77
CA ARG A 38 -10.68 -7.77 6.57
C ARG A 38 -12.02 -7.06 6.52
N TYR A 39 -12.39 -6.70 5.30
CA TYR A 39 -13.66 -6.09 4.98
C TYR A 39 -14.29 -6.82 3.80
N PHE A 40 -15.62 -6.90 3.79
CA PHE A 40 -16.38 -7.11 2.57
C PHE A 40 -16.78 -5.75 2.00
N GLU A 41 -16.41 -5.49 0.76
CA GLU A 41 -16.77 -4.27 0.02
C GLU A 41 -17.75 -4.63 -1.10
N ASN A 42 -18.87 -3.92 -1.14
CA ASN A 42 -19.78 -3.91 -2.27
C ASN A 42 -19.81 -2.50 -2.85
N LEU A 43 -19.14 -2.31 -3.98
CA LEU A 43 -19.11 -1.11 -4.79
C LEU A 43 -19.79 -1.43 -6.12
N PRO A 44 -21.11 -1.19 -6.24
CA PRO A 44 -21.87 -1.51 -7.43
C PRO A 44 -21.18 -1.02 -8.70
N LEU A 45 -21.13 -1.87 -9.74
CA LEU A 45 -20.49 -1.61 -11.04
C LEU A 45 -18.95 -1.47 -11.01
N HIS A 46 -18.30 -1.58 -9.85
CA HIS A 46 -16.85 -1.45 -9.71
C HIS A 46 -16.19 -2.70 -9.11
N TYR A 47 -16.66 -3.14 -7.94
CA TYR A 47 -16.04 -4.24 -7.21
C TYR A 47 -16.99 -4.81 -6.16
N THR A 48 -17.09 -6.13 -6.08
CA THR A 48 -17.74 -6.82 -4.96
C THR A 48 -16.83 -7.94 -4.49
N GLY A 49 -16.41 -7.91 -3.24
CA GLY A 49 -15.53 -8.94 -2.71
C GLY A 49 -14.88 -8.61 -1.37
N GLU A 50 -14.01 -9.52 -0.94
CA GLU A 50 -13.24 -9.39 0.29
C GLU A 50 -11.91 -8.70 0.03
N VAL A 51 -11.62 -7.71 0.87
CA VAL A 51 -10.37 -6.95 0.86
C VAL A 51 -9.78 -6.93 2.26
N PHE A 52 -8.51 -6.57 2.37
CA PHE A 52 -7.89 -6.25 3.65
C PHE A 52 -7.32 -4.84 3.66
N ARG A 53 -7.14 -4.32 4.88
CA ARG A 53 -6.35 -3.13 5.18
C ARG A 53 -5.38 -3.47 6.30
N VAL A 54 -4.13 -3.06 6.16
CA VAL A 54 -3.19 -3.04 7.28
C VAL A 54 -3.25 -1.64 7.89
N GLN A 55 -3.43 -1.60 9.20
CA GLN A 55 -3.60 -0.38 9.97
C GLN A 55 -2.53 -0.31 11.05
N CYS A 56 -2.09 0.90 11.35
CA CYS A 56 -1.10 1.19 12.37
C CYS A 56 -1.61 2.16 13.41
N SER A 57 -1.33 1.91 14.69
CA SER A 57 -1.69 2.78 15.81
C SER A 57 -0.47 3.14 16.64
N SER A 58 -0.38 4.41 17.01
CA SER A 58 0.58 4.95 17.97
C SER A 58 0.00 6.19 18.66
N ALA A 59 0.79 6.83 19.51
CA ALA A 59 0.45 8.15 20.06
C ALA A 59 0.22 9.21 18.96
N GLN A 60 0.90 9.12 17.81
CA GLN A 60 0.79 10.11 16.73
C GLN A 60 -0.52 9.98 15.95
N THR A 61 -1.11 8.79 15.90
CA THR A 61 -2.38 8.55 15.20
C THR A 61 -3.59 8.74 16.12
N GLY A 62 -3.42 9.08 17.39
CA GLY A 62 -4.49 9.12 18.39
C GLY A 62 -5.67 10.03 18.06
N ASN A 63 -5.44 11.09 17.29
CA ASN A 63 -6.49 12.04 16.86
C ASN A 63 -7.09 11.69 15.49
N PHE A 64 -6.69 10.58 14.86
CA PHE A 64 -7.23 10.19 13.56
C PHE A 64 -8.66 9.72 13.73
N LEU A 65 -9.57 10.34 12.97
CA LEU A 65 -10.98 9.97 12.97
C LEU A 65 -11.19 8.62 12.28
N ALA A 66 -12.18 7.87 12.76
CA ALA A 66 -12.65 6.68 12.06
C ALA A 66 -13.26 7.05 10.70
N HIS A 67 -13.10 6.16 9.72
CA HIS A 67 -13.85 6.18 8.47
C HIS A 67 -14.13 4.74 8.00
N LYS A 68 -14.77 4.56 6.84
CA LYS A 68 -15.35 3.27 6.38
C LYS A 68 -14.43 2.04 6.54
N THR A 69 -13.12 2.20 6.39
CA THR A 69 -12.12 1.12 6.39
C THR A 69 -10.94 1.40 7.33
N GLN A 70 -11.15 2.27 8.33
CA GLN A 70 -10.15 2.68 9.30
C GLN A 70 -10.79 2.93 10.67
N ASP A 71 -10.26 2.27 11.70
CA ASP A 71 -10.71 2.48 13.06
C ASP A 71 -10.13 3.80 13.61
N ALA A 72 -10.85 4.45 14.54
CA ALA A 72 -10.36 5.68 15.17
C ALA A 72 -9.04 5.43 15.91
N GLY A 73 -8.07 6.34 15.78
CA GLY A 73 -6.74 6.17 16.37
C GLY A 73 -5.78 5.32 15.53
N TRP A 74 -6.17 4.92 14.31
CA TRP A 74 -5.36 4.11 13.39
C TRP A 74 -5.13 4.83 12.05
N SER A 75 -3.98 4.59 11.44
CA SER A 75 -3.63 5.00 10.07
C SER A 75 -3.58 3.78 9.15
N SER A 76 -4.23 3.85 8.00
CA SER A 76 -4.13 2.82 6.96
C SER A 76 -2.74 2.88 6.30
N LEU A 77 -2.06 1.74 6.23
CA LEU A 77 -0.77 1.59 5.58
C LEU A 77 -0.95 0.95 4.20
N GLY A 78 -1.29 -0.34 4.18
CA GLY A 78 -1.45 -1.12 2.95
C GLY A 78 -2.87 -1.65 2.77
N ASN A 79 -3.18 -2.05 1.54
CA ASN A 79 -4.43 -2.68 1.18
C ASN A 79 -4.20 -3.76 0.11
N GLY A 80 -5.13 -4.70 0.03
CA GLY A 80 -5.10 -5.73 -1.00
C GLY A 80 -6.36 -6.57 -1.01
N GLY A 81 -6.41 -7.54 -1.93
CA GLY A 81 -7.49 -8.52 -1.99
C GLY A 81 -7.36 -9.56 -0.87
N ALA A 82 -8.48 -9.91 -0.25
CA ALA A 82 -8.58 -11.01 0.72
C ALA A 82 -9.19 -12.28 0.09
N ILE A 83 -9.34 -12.30 -1.24
CA ILE A 83 -9.93 -13.41 -2.00
C ILE A 83 -9.22 -14.72 -1.65
N GLY A 84 -10.00 -15.73 -1.25
CA GLY A 84 -9.50 -17.07 -0.94
C GLY A 84 -8.94 -17.24 0.48
N SER A 85 -8.83 -16.18 1.27
CA SER A 85 -8.44 -16.31 2.68
C SER A 85 -9.64 -16.56 3.58
N LYS A 86 -9.43 -17.37 4.61
CA LYS A 86 -10.46 -17.73 5.60
C LYS A 86 -10.51 -16.76 6.78
N SER A 87 -9.37 -16.15 7.15
CA SER A 87 -9.28 -15.31 8.35
C SER A 87 -8.30 -14.15 8.20
N ALA A 88 -8.50 -13.10 9.00
CA ALA A 88 -7.52 -12.01 9.10
C ALA A 88 -6.16 -12.50 9.63
N ALA A 89 -6.13 -13.55 10.47
CA ALA A 89 -4.88 -14.13 10.98
C ALA A 89 -4.04 -14.79 9.88
N GLU A 90 -4.69 -15.51 8.95
CA GLU A 90 -4.02 -16.11 7.79
C GLU A 90 -3.39 -15.02 6.90
N LEU A 91 -4.14 -13.95 6.62
CA LEU A 91 -3.63 -12.80 5.88
C LEU A 91 -2.53 -12.09 6.65
N ALA A 92 -2.67 -11.89 7.96
CA ALA A 92 -1.69 -11.19 8.77
C ALA A 92 -0.34 -11.87 8.67
N GLU A 93 -0.29 -13.20 8.77
CA GLU A 93 0.96 -13.95 8.67
C GLU A 93 1.57 -13.89 7.27
N ARG A 94 0.72 -13.97 6.23
CA ARG A 94 1.18 -13.82 4.85
C ARG A 94 1.76 -12.43 4.58
N GLU A 95 1.03 -11.39 4.96
CA GLU A 95 1.39 -9.99 4.69
C GLU A 95 2.49 -9.48 5.63
N ARG A 96 2.75 -10.14 6.76
CA ARG A 96 3.76 -9.75 7.76
C ARG A 96 5.13 -9.46 7.15
N ARG A 97 5.55 -10.25 6.14
CA ARG A 97 6.82 -10.08 5.44
C ARG A 97 7.00 -8.71 4.76
N ASN A 98 5.90 -8.02 4.49
CA ASN A 98 5.89 -6.70 3.85
C ASN A 98 6.09 -5.57 4.87
N TYR A 99 6.14 -5.89 6.17
CA TYR A 99 6.27 -4.92 7.25
C TYR A 99 7.48 -5.27 8.12
N SER A 100 8.22 -4.25 8.55
CA SER A 100 9.28 -4.41 9.54
C SER A 100 9.18 -3.28 10.56
N VAL A 101 9.26 -3.64 11.84
CA VAL A 101 9.25 -2.69 12.95
C VAL A 101 10.63 -2.68 13.58
N ILE A 102 11.21 -1.48 13.71
CA ILE A 102 12.53 -1.27 14.32
C ILE A 102 12.34 -0.37 15.55
N ASP A 103 12.80 -0.86 16.70
CA ASP A 103 12.77 -0.19 18.00
C ASP A 103 11.40 0.41 18.41
N ASP A 104 10.30 -0.24 18.05
CA ASP A 104 8.93 0.21 18.36
C ASP A 104 8.54 1.60 17.84
N ARG A 105 9.37 2.21 16.98
CA ARG A 105 9.20 3.60 16.53
C ARG A 105 9.30 3.77 15.03
N ILE A 106 10.00 2.85 14.36
CA ILE A 106 10.20 2.90 12.93
C ILE A 106 9.39 1.78 12.30
N VAL A 107 8.59 2.14 11.30
CA VAL A 107 7.85 1.18 10.48
C VAL A 107 8.31 1.27 9.06
N VAL A 108 8.79 0.15 8.54
CA VAL A 108 9.08 -0.05 7.12
C VAL A 108 7.93 -0.85 6.53
N TRP A 109 7.38 -0.36 5.42
CA TRP A 109 6.35 -1.04 4.65
C TRP A 109 6.76 -1.12 3.18
N ILE A 110 6.83 -2.35 2.67
CA ILE A 110 7.14 -2.67 1.28
C ILE A 110 5.82 -3.00 0.55
N GLY A 111 5.51 -2.22 -0.48
CA GLY A 111 4.37 -2.42 -1.37
C GLY A 111 4.81 -2.24 -2.82
N ASN A 112 4.20 -1.31 -3.54
CA ASN A 112 4.69 -0.83 -4.84
C ASN A 112 5.94 0.06 -4.73
N GLY A 113 6.44 0.27 -3.50
CA GLY A 113 7.57 1.10 -3.13
C GLY A 113 8.01 0.76 -1.70
N VAL A 114 9.07 1.42 -1.24
CA VAL A 114 9.51 1.34 0.16
C VAL A 114 9.01 2.59 0.87
N ASN A 115 8.20 2.39 1.90
CA ASN A 115 7.66 3.46 2.75
C ASN A 115 8.23 3.30 4.15
N VAL A 116 8.70 4.40 4.73
CA VAL A 116 9.27 4.41 6.08
C VAL A 116 8.62 5.51 6.91
N SER A 117 8.20 5.17 8.10
CA SER A 117 7.85 6.12 9.17
C SER A 117 8.90 6.04 10.26
N PHE A 118 9.35 7.19 10.75
CA PHE A 118 10.28 7.30 11.90
C PHE A 118 9.57 7.78 13.18
N ASP A 119 8.26 8.00 13.11
CA ASP A 119 7.41 8.58 14.15
C ASP A 119 6.21 7.66 14.45
N ALA A 120 6.43 6.35 14.41
CA ALA A 120 5.44 5.34 14.76
C ALA A 120 4.13 5.49 13.96
N CYS A 121 4.21 5.61 12.64
CA CYS A 121 3.09 5.79 11.70
C CYS A 121 2.40 7.16 11.68
N GLY A 122 2.98 8.19 12.29
CA GLY A 122 2.48 9.56 12.15
C GLY A 122 2.61 10.08 10.73
N THR A 123 3.79 9.88 10.13
CA THR A 123 4.12 10.29 8.77
C THR A 123 4.93 9.23 8.04
N PHE A 124 4.73 9.12 6.73
CA PHE A 124 5.47 8.20 5.88
C PHE A 124 6.24 8.96 4.80
N ARG A 125 7.46 8.48 4.53
CA ARG A 125 8.28 8.87 3.38
C ARG A 125 8.45 7.66 2.49
N GLY A 126 8.09 7.84 1.22
CA GLY A 126 8.07 6.76 0.24
C GLY A 126 9.07 7.00 -0.88
N TRP A 127 9.64 5.91 -1.37
CA TRP A 127 10.31 5.85 -2.66
C TRP A 127 9.60 4.84 -3.55
N TYR A 128 9.42 5.19 -4.83
CA TYR A 128 8.70 4.36 -5.79
C TYR A 128 9.51 4.23 -7.08
N PRO A 129 9.55 3.05 -7.73
CA PRO A 129 10.31 2.85 -8.97
C PRO A 129 9.89 3.78 -10.11
N ALA A 130 8.64 4.25 -10.11
CA ALA A 130 8.15 5.23 -11.07
C ALA A 130 8.90 6.58 -11.01
N SER A 131 9.64 6.87 -9.93
CA SER A 131 10.49 8.07 -9.82
C SER A 131 11.83 7.93 -10.55
N LEU A 132 12.18 6.74 -11.04
CA LEU A 132 13.41 6.54 -11.78
C LEU A 132 13.39 7.31 -13.11
N PRO A 133 14.57 7.79 -13.57
CA PRO A 133 14.72 8.37 -14.90
C PRO A 133 14.26 7.43 -16.03
N GLN A 134 13.71 7.96 -17.13
CA GLN A 134 13.21 7.13 -18.23
C GLN A 134 14.33 6.38 -18.96
N ASP A 135 15.55 6.89 -18.96
CA ASP A 135 16.73 6.26 -19.58
C ASP A 135 17.21 5.00 -18.85
N VAL A 136 16.83 4.82 -17.58
CA VAL A 136 17.16 3.59 -16.82
C VAL A 136 16.08 2.51 -16.91
N ILE A 137 14.93 2.81 -17.51
CA ILE A 137 13.79 1.91 -17.69
C ILE A 137 13.69 1.50 -19.16
N VAL A 138 13.16 0.30 -19.43
CA VAL A 138 12.61 -0.07 -20.75
C VAL A 138 11.10 0.19 -20.70
N PRO A 139 10.58 1.30 -21.24
CA PRO A 139 9.16 1.63 -21.10
C PRO A 139 8.26 0.56 -21.74
N THR A 140 7.06 0.38 -21.20
CA THR A 140 6.02 -0.45 -21.82
C THR A 140 5.03 0.40 -22.59
N ASP A 141 4.26 -0.25 -23.47
CA ASP A 141 3.08 0.36 -24.08
C ASP A 141 2.07 0.72 -23.00
N LYS A 142 1.58 1.97 -23.07
CA LYS A 142 0.65 2.56 -22.10
C LYS A 142 -0.67 2.91 -22.79
N PRO A 143 -1.80 2.89 -22.06
CA PRO A 143 -3.08 3.36 -22.58
C PRO A 143 -3.02 4.79 -23.14
N ASP A 144 -3.90 5.13 -24.10
CA ASP A 144 -3.86 6.44 -24.78
C ASP A 144 -4.14 7.64 -23.87
N HIS A 145 -4.78 7.44 -22.72
CA HIS A 145 -4.99 8.51 -21.73
C HIS A 145 -3.71 8.91 -20.97
N CYS A 146 -2.62 8.14 -21.14
CA CYS A 146 -1.34 8.37 -20.52
C CYS A 146 -0.46 9.30 -21.35
N LYS A 147 0.39 10.10 -20.68
CA LYS A 147 1.41 10.92 -21.35
C LYS A 147 2.34 10.04 -22.21
N PRO A 148 2.78 10.50 -23.40
CA PRO A 148 2.58 11.86 -23.93
C PRO A 148 1.27 12.09 -24.70
N ARG A 149 0.46 11.06 -24.99
CA ARG A 149 -0.77 11.19 -25.79
C ARG A 149 -1.92 11.81 -24.99
N GLY A 150 -2.05 11.43 -23.72
CA GLY A 150 -3.01 12.01 -22.79
C GLY A 150 -2.35 12.79 -21.65
N ASN A 151 -3.11 13.02 -20.57
CA ASN A 151 -2.72 13.91 -19.48
C ASN A 151 -2.28 13.17 -18.20
N ALA A 152 -2.48 11.86 -18.10
CA ALA A 152 -2.16 11.09 -16.90
C ALA A 152 -0.67 10.67 -16.84
N ASP A 153 -0.04 10.81 -15.67
CA ASP A 153 1.25 10.17 -15.39
C ASP A 153 1.02 8.69 -15.07
N CYS A 154 1.34 7.84 -16.05
CA CYS A 154 1.16 6.40 -15.98
C CYS A 154 2.49 5.65 -15.84
N ARG A 155 3.54 6.27 -15.29
CA ARG A 155 4.85 5.58 -15.12
C ARG A 155 4.78 4.31 -14.27
N HIS A 156 3.76 4.16 -13.42
CA HIS A 156 3.56 2.93 -12.66
C HIS A 156 3.29 1.70 -13.56
N TYR A 157 2.75 1.88 -14.77
CA TYR A 157 2.53 0.79 -15.73
C TYR A 157 3.84 0.10 -16.14
N ASP A 158 4.97 0.79 -16.06
CA ASP A 158 6.27 0.20 -16.40
C ASP A 158 6.66 -0.94 -15.45
N PHE A 159 6.00 -1.06 -14.29
CA PHE A 159 6.34 -1.95 -13.18
C PHE A 159 5.19 -2.89 -12.76
N LEU A 160 4.35 -3.33 -13.69
CA LEU A 160 3.22 -4.25 -13.41
C LEU A 160 3.52 -5.70 -13.83
N GLY A 161 2.82 -6.66 -13.20
CA GLY A 161 2.88 -8.08 -13.55
C GLY A 161 4.28 -8.65 -13.37
N GLU A 162 4.82 -9.31 -14.40
CA GLU A 162 6.19 -9.85 -14.32
C GLU A 162 7.30 -8.81 -14.17
N ARG A 163 6.96 -7.52 -14.31
CA ARG A 163 7.86 -6.38 -14.19
C ARG A 163 7.77 -5.71 -12.82
N GLU A 164 7.02 -6.28 -11.89
CA GLU A 164 6.93 -5.80 -10.51
C GLU A 164 8.32 -5.69 -9.87
N PRO A 165 8.56 -4.62 -9.10
CA PRO A 165 9.83 -4.40 -8.42
C PRO A 165 9.97 -5.36 -7.25
N ARG A 166 11.19 -5.85 -7.05
CA ARG A 166 11.61 -6.53 -5.82
C ARG A 166 12.53 -5.62 -5.04
N PHE A 167 12.31 -5.57 -3.74
CA PHE A 167 13.07 -4.75 -2.81
C PHE A 167 13.85 -5.67 -1.88
N GLU A 168 15.17 -5.53 -1.90
CA GLU A 168 16.12 -6.38 -1.19
C GLU A 168 17.06 -5.52 -0.36
N ASP A 169 17.76 -6.13 0.61
CA ASP A 169 18.73 -5.46 1.47
C ASP A 169 18.20 -4.18 2.14
N VAL A 170 16.91 -4.17 2.51
CA VAL A 170 16.29 -3.01 3.14
C VAL A 170 16.88 -2.81 4.53
N ARG A 171 17.60 -1.71 4.70
CA ARG A 171 18.23 -1.27 5.94
C ARG A 171 17.70 0.10 6.30
N VAL A 172 17.28 0.25 7.53
CA VAL A 172 16.84 1.52 8.09
C VAL A 172 17.47 1.67 9.47
N SER A 173 17.97 2.86 9.77
CA SER A 173 18.58 3.16 11.06
C SER A 173 17.91 4.37 11.73
N PRO A 174 17.90 4.43 13.08
CA PRO A 174 17.27 5.53 13.82
C PRO A 174 17.80 6.94 13.52
N ASN A 175 19.01 7.05 12.97
CA ASN A 175 19.58 8.34 12.54
C ASN A 175 19.06 8.83 11.17
N GLY A 176 18.06 8.16 10.58
CA GLY A 176 17.41 8.59 9.35
C GLY A 176 18.06 8.08 8.06
N GLN A 177 19.00 7.13 8.14
CA GLN A 177 19.53 6.48 6.95
C GLN A 177 18.59 5.36 6.50
N ILE A 178 18.39 5.28 5.19
CA ILE A 178 17.60 4.24 4.52
C ILE A 178 18.44 3.77 3.33
N SER A 179 18.60 2.46 3.17
CA SER A 179 19.16 1.89 1.96
C SER A 179 18.45 0.61 1.57
N PHE A 180 18.35 0.37 0.27
CA PHE A 180 17.81 -0.87 -0.28
C PHE A 180 18.26 -1.05 -1.73
N VAL A 181 18.09 -2.26 -2.24
CA VAL A 181 18.32 -2.63 -3.63
C VAL A 181 16.99 -2.91 -4.31
N VAL A 182 16.82 -2.41 -5.52
CA VAL A 182 15.64 -2.61 -6.35
C VAL A 182 16.03 -3.39 -7.58
N SER A 183 15.35 -4.50 -7.84
CA SER A 183 15.47 -5.26 -9.08
C SER A 183 14.11 -5.37 -9.77
N SER A 184 14.10 -5.33 -11.09
CA SER A 184 12.89 -5.48 -11.91
C SER A 184 13.27 -5.78 -13.36
N LYS A 185 12.44 -6.57 -14.06
CA LYS A 185 12.56 -6.75 -15.52
C LYS A 185 12.34 -5.45 -16.30
N ALA A 186 11.79 -4.41 -15.67
CA ALA A 186 11.64 -3.08 -16.25
C ALA A 186 12.97 -2.32 -16.37
N LEU A 187 13.97 -2.69 -15.57
CA LEU A 187 15.25 -2.00 -15.55
C LEU A 187 16.10 -2.40 -16.76
N ARG A 188 16.68 -1.39 -17.41
CA ARG A 188 17.48 -1.59 -18.61
C ARG A 188 18.72 -2.43 -18.29
N HIS A 189 19.03 -3.39 -19.17
CA HIS A 189 20.17 -4.31 -19.02
C HIS A 189 20.11 -5.24 -17.79
N GLY A 190 18.93 -5.47 -17.21
CA GLY A 190 18.77 -6.36 -16.05
C GLY A 190 19.49 -5.87 -14.80
N LYS A 191 19.86 -4.59 -14.76
CA LYS A 191 20.60 -3.97 -13.66
C LYS A 191 19.73 -3.79 -12.43
N ALA A 192 20.37 -3.79 -11.27
CA ALA A 192 19.73 -3.40 -10.03
C ALA A 192 20.02 -1.92 -9.74
N VAL A 193 19.16 -1.30 -8.93
CA VAL A 193 19.36 0.08 -8.47
C VAL A 193 19.51 0.08 -6.96
N ARG A 194 20.59 0.67 -6.46
CA ARG A 194 20.73 0.97 -5.04
C ARG A 194 20.07 2.31 -4.79
N VAL A 195 19.17 2.34 -3.83
CA VAL A 195 18.47 3.54 -3.40
C VAL A 195 18.92 3.86 -1.99
N GLU A 196 19.27 5.12 -1.76
CA GLU A 196 19.76 5.60 -0.47
C GLU A 196 19.11 6.93 -0.08
N SER A 197 18.84 7.10 1.20
CA SER A 197 18.52 8.37 1.82
C SER A 197 19.31 8.50 3.11
N VAL A 198 19.75 9.73 3.40
CA VAL A 198 20.50 10.07 4.62
C VAL A 198 19.80 11.16 5.45
N ASP A 199 18.56 11.48 5.10
CA ASP A 199 17.80 12.61 5.63
C ASP A 199 16.34 12.25 5.95
N PHE A 200 16.13 11.03 6.45
CA PHE A 200 14.80 10.50 6.81
C PHE A 200 13.86 10.36 5.61
N GLY A 201 14.39 10.07 4.42
CA GLY A 201 13.59 9.90 3.21
C GLY A 201 13.08 11.20 2.59
N LYS A 202 13.69 12.35 2.94
CA LYS A 202 13.35 13.65 2.30
C LYS A 202 13.95 13.73 0.90
N THR A 203 15.16 13.24 0.72
CA THR A 203 15.84 13.11 -0.56
C THR A 203 16.32 11.69 -0.79
N TRP A 204 16.38 11.29 -2.06
CA TRP A 204 16.74 9.94 -2.48
C TRP A 204 17.83 10.02 -3.55
N LYS A 205 18.87 9.21 -3.37
CA LYS A 205 19.93 8.99 -4.35
C LYS A 205 19.78 7.60 -4.93
N THR A 206 20.00 7.49 -6.24
CA THR A 206 19.91 6.22 -6.96
C THR A 206 21.21 5.94 -7.69
N VAL A 207 21.79 4.77 -7.48
CA VAL A 207 23.00 4.30 -8.17
C VAL A 207 22.66 3.02 -8.91
N VAL A 208 22.85 3.02 -10.24
CA VAL A 208 22.60 1.85 -11.09
C VAL A 208 23.88 1.01 -11.14
N PHE A 209 23.77 -0.31 -10.94
CA PHE A 209 24.90 -1.23 -11.05
C PHE A 209 24.52 -2.49 -11.83
#